data_AF-A0A3B0U9E9-F1
#
_entry.id   AF-A0A3B0U9E9-F1
#
_cell.length_a   1.000
_cell.length_b   1.000
_cell.length_c   1.000
_cell.angle_alpha   90.00
_cell.angle_beta   90.00
_cell.angle_gamma   90.00
#
_symmetry.space_group_name_H-M   'P 1'
#
loop_
_entity.id
_entity.type
_entity.pdbx_description
1 polymer ?
#
loop_
_entity_poly.entity_id
_entity_poly.type
_entity_poly.pdbx_seq_one_letter_code
_entity_poly.pdbx_strand_id
1 'polypeptide(L)'
;KKSKMISTRTPTDIKMIDSVTLGIVQGFAALPGLSRSGLTVASLLLRKFDEEQAIRLSFLMSIPIVLAGNILLNIKDFNPTLENLFGFFFSFVFGLATIHILLKVAKKVNFAYFVLLFGLLMIGSLFF
;
A
#
# COMPACT_ATOMS: atom_id res chain seq x y z
N LYS A 1 -25.77 14.60 3.68
CA LYS A 1 -26.18 13.55 2.71
C LYS A 1 -24.95 13.22 1.86
N LYS A 2 -24.11 12.26 2.29
CA LYS A 2 -22.85 11.95 1.60
C LYS A 2 -23.17 11.42 0.21
N SER A 3 -22.74 12.14 -0.83
CA SER A 3 -22.69 11.64 -2.20
C SER A 3 -21.80 10.39 -2.18
N LYS A 4 -22.44 9.22 -2.14
CA LYS A 4 -21.76 7.93 -2.24
C LYS A 4 -21.30 7.88 -3.69
N MET A 5 -20.04 8.24 -3.96
CA MET A 5 -19.43 7.93 -5.25
C MET A 5 -19.71 6.45 -5.48
N ILE A 6 -20.45 6.16 -6.54
CA ILE A 6 -20.83 4.79 -6.90
C ILE A 6 -19.55 4.13 -7.43
N SER A 7 -18.69 3.67 -6.51
CA SER A 7 -17.54 2.84 -6.80
C SER A 7 -18.05 1.42 -6.99
N THR A 8 -18.00 0.92 -8.22
CA THR A 8 -18.59 -0.37 -8.60
C THR A 8 -17.59 -1.32 -9.21
N ARG A 9 -16.38 -0.85 -9.52
CA ARG A 9 -15.38 -1.68 -10.22
C ARG A 9 -14.71 -2.63 -9.25
N THR A 10 -14.52 -3.84 -9.73
CA THR A 10 -13.93 -4.98 -9.04
C THR A 10 -12.65 -5.42 -9.76
N PRO A 11 -11.84 -6.33 -9.19
CA PRO A 11 -10.58 -6.76 -9.82
C PRO A 11 -10.76 -7.34 -11.24
N THR A 12 -11.94 -7.87 -11.58
CA THR A 12 -12.24 -8.37 -12.94
C THR A 12 -12.41 -7.26 -13.97
N ASP A 13 -12.64 -6.01 -13.52
CA ASP A 13 -12.86 -4.86 -14.39
C ASP A 13 -11.57 -4.13 -14.77
N ILE A 14 -10.40 -4.64 -14.38
CA ILE A 14 -9.11 -4.01 -14.65
C ILE A 14 -8.90 -3.85 -16.17
N LYS A 15 -8.58 -2.62 -16.57
CA LYS A 15 -8.22 -2.24 -17.94
C LYS A 15 -6.73 -1.92 -18.02
N MET A 16 -6.17 -1.95 -19.22
CA MET A 16 -4.75 -1.62 -19.46
C MET A 16 -4.34 -0.27 -18.87
N ILE A 17 -5.20 0.75 -18.96
CA ILE A 17 -4.94 2.07 -18.38
C ILE A 17 -4.81 2.03 -16.85
N ASP A 18 -5.54 1.14 -16.16
CA ASP A 18 -5.40 0.97 -14.72
C ASP A 18 -4.00 0.41 -14.41
N SER A 19 -3.56 -0.61 -15.15
CA SER A 19 -2.23 -1.23 -14.98
C SER A 19 -1.08 -0.24 -15.23
N VAL A 20 -1.15 0.54 -16.32
CA VAL A 20 -0.13 1.56 -16.63
C VAL A 20 -0.11 2.65 -15.55
N THR A 21 -1.28 3.15 -15.15
CA THR A 21 -1.39 4.15 -14.09
C THR A 21 -0.79 3.65 -12.78
N LEU A 22 -1.11 2.41 -12.40
CA LEU A 22 -0.60 1.80 -11.17
C LEU A 22 0.91 1.58 -11.21
N GLY A 23 1.46 1.18 -12.36
CA GLY A 23 2.91 1.05 -12.54
C GLY A 23 3.64 2.38 -12.34
N ILE A 24 3.13 3.47 -12.92
CA ILE A 24 3.68 4.82 -12.73
C ILE A 24 3.60 5.23 -11.25
N VAL A 25 2.44 5.04 -10.62
CA VAL A 25 2.22 5.37 -9.21
C VAL A 25 3.14 4.55 -8.29
N GLN A 26 3.40 3.29 -8.61
CA GLN A 26 4.36 2.46 -7.88
C GLN A 26 5.80 2.94 -8.06
N GLY A 27 6.16 3.46 -9.23
CA GLY A 27 7.45 4.12 -9.45
C GLY A 27 7.65 5.32 -8.52
N PHE A 28 6.62 6.17 -8.38
CA PHE A 28 6.67 7.29 -7.42
C PHE A 28 6.77 6.81 -5.97
N ALA A 29 6.17 5.67 -5.63
CA ALA A 29 6.26 5.10 -4.29
C ALA A 29 7.67 4.65 -3.88
N ALA A 30 8.65 4.64 -4.80
CA ALA A 30 10.06 4.44 -4.46
C ALA A 30 10.69 5.67 -3.80
N LEU A 31 10.09 6.86 -3.93
CA LEU A 31 10.57 8.07 -3.27
C LEU A 31 10.37 7.95 -1.75
N PRO A 32 11.41 8.27 -0.95
CA PRO A 32 11.32 8.17 0.50
C PRO A 32 10.21 9.07 1.05
N GLY A 33 9.51 8.59 2.06
CA GLY A 33 8.34 9.24 2.64
C GLY A 33 7.03 8.87 1.93
N LEU A 34 7.01 8.61 0.63
CA LEU A 34 5.73 8.29 -0.04
C LEU A 34 5.20 6.90 0.33
N SER A 35 3.97 6.86 0.86
CA SER A 35 3.30 5.60 1.19
C SER A 35 2.79 4.90 -0.06
N ARG A 36 3.43 3.80 -0.45
CA ARG A 36 3.00 2.93 -1.56
C ARG A 36 1.54 2.51 -1.47
N SER A 37 1.08 2.05 -0.30
CA SER A 37 -0.31 1.64 -0.11
C SER A 37 -1.27 2.81 -0.23
N GLY A 38 -0.92 3.99 0.31
CA GLY A 38 -1.72 5.21 0.16
C GLY A 38 -1.89 5.62 -1.31
N LEU A 39 -0.78 5.70 -2.05
CA LEU A 39 -0.76 6.09 -3.45
C LEU A 39 -1.55 5.12 -4.35
N THR A 40 -1.34 3.81 -4.19
CA THR A 40 -2.01 2.79 -5.01
C THR A 40 -3.50 2.66 -4.69
N VAL A 41 -3.89 2.72 -3.41
CA VAL A 41 -5.31 2.74 -3.04
C VAL A 41 -5.99 4.00 -3.54
N ALA A 42 -5.38 5.18 -3.36
CA ALA A 42 -5.92 6.44 -3.88
C ALA A 42 -6.11 6.39 -5.40
N SER A 43 -5.13 5.86 -6.14
CA SER A 43 -5.24 5.66 -7.59
C SER A 43 -6.43 4.75 -7.95
N LEU A 44 -6.60 3.62 -7.27
CA LEU A 44 -7.72 2.69 -7.50
C LEU A 44 -9.08 3.34 -7.19
N LEU A 45 -9.17 4.11 -6.11
CA LEU A 45 -10.39 4.85 -5.75
C LEU A 45 -10.73 5.92 -6.80
N LEU A 46 -9.73 6.65 -7.31
CA LEU A 46 -9.90 7.60 -8.42
C LEU A 46 -10.36 6.90 -9.71
N ARG A 47 -9.95 5.64 -9.90
CA ARG A 47 -10.38 4.75 -10.99
C ARG A 47 -11.72 4.06 -10.72
N LYS A 48 -12.43 4.43 -9.64
CA LYS A 48 -13.77 3.99 -9.22
C LYS A 48 -13.87 2.52 -8.80
N PHE A 49 -12.77 1.94 -8.30
CA PHE A 49 -12.80 0.65 -7.64
C PHE A 49 -13.47 0.75 -6.27
N ASP A 50 -14.19 -0.29 -5.88
CA ASP A 50 -14.74 -0.44 -4.54
C ASP A 50 -13.63 -0.33 -3.47
N GLU A 51 -13.93 0.29 -2.33
CA GLU A 51 -12.93 0.57 -1.29
C GLU A 51 -12.25 -0.70 -0.76
N GLU A 52 -13.02 -1.77 -0.50
CA GLU A 52 -12.46 -3.03 -0.02
C GLU A 52 -11.60 -3.69 -1.10
N GLN A 53 -12.05 -3.66 -2.35
CA GLN A 53 -11.31 -4.22 -3.48
C GLN A 53 -10.02 -3.43 -3.77
N ALA A 54 -10.07 -2.10 -3.68
CA ALA A 54 -8.92 -1.23 -3.89
C ALA A 54 -7.80 -1.53 -2.89
N ILE A 55 -8.17 -1.67 -1.61
CA ILE A 55 -7.22 -2.03 -0.55
C ILE A 55 -6.62 -3.43 -0.80
N ARG A 56 -7.47 -4.44 -1.06
CA ARG A 56 -7.01 -5.81 -1.34
C ARG A 56 -6.07 -5.88 -2.53
N LEU A 57 -6.42 -5.21 -3.63
CA LEU A 57 -5.63 -5.21 -4.86
C LEU A 57 -4.28 -4.49 -4.62
N SER A 58 -4.27 -3.37 -3.89
CA SER A 58 -3.03 -2.68 -3.49
C SER A 58 -2.08 -3.58 -2.69
N PHE A 59 -2.61 -4.39 -1.76
CA PHE A 59 -1.81 -5.35 -1.01
C PHE A 59 -1.31 -6.50 -1.86
N LEU A 60 -2.16 -7.09 -2.70
CA LEU A 60 -1.76 -8.20 -3.57
C LEU A 60 -0.62 -7.78 -4.51
N MET A 61 -0.71 -6.59 -5.10
CA MET A 61 0.34 -6.02 -5.95
C MET A 61 1.64 -5.70 -5.18
N SER A 62 1.61 -5.59 -3.84
CA SER A 62 2.81 -5.31 -3.05
C SER A 62 3.77 -6.49 -3.04
N ILE A 63 3.24 -7.71 -3.06
CA ILE A 63 4.03 -8.94 -2.94
C ILE A 63 5.10 -9.00 -4.04
N PRO A 64 4.76 -8.97 -5.34
CA PRO A 64 5.78 -9.03 -6.39
C PRO A 64 6.69 -7.80 -6.41
N ILE A 65 6.16 -6.59 -6.18
CA ILE A 65 6.96 -5.36 -6.22
C ILE A 65 8.01 -5.32 -5.10
N VAL A 66 7.62 -5.63 -3.86
CA VAL A 66 8.51 -5.57 -2.70
C VAL A 66 9.53 -6.69 -2.79
N LEU A 67 9.13 -7.88 -3.24
CA LEU A 67 10.04 -9.00 -3.45
C LEU A 67 11.08 -8.66 -4.52
N ALA A 68 10.64 -8.18 -5.69
CA ALA A 68 11.54 -7.81 -6.77
C ALA A 68 12.49 -6.67 -6.36
N GLY A 69 11.98 -5.65 -5.67
CA GLY A 69 12.79 -4.55 -5.14
C GLY A 69 13.87 -5.03 -4.17
N ASN A 70 13.53 -5.92 -3.24
CA ASN A 70 14.51 -6.46 -2.29
C ASN A 70 15.54 -7.38 -2.97
N ILE A 71 15.12 -8.23 -3.91
CA ILE A 71 16.06 -9.05 -4.69
C ILE A 71 17.00 -8.18 -5.50
N LEU A 72 16.50 -7.13 -6.15
CA LEU A 72 17.34 -6.30 -7.01
C LEU A 72 18.31 -5.41 -6.22
N LEU A 73 17.86 -4.87 -5.09
CA LEU A 73 18.62 -3.86 -4.33
C LEU A 73 19.42 -4.45 -3.17
N ASN A 74 18.91 -5.48 -2.50
CA ASN A 74 19.44 -5.93 -1.20
C ASN A 74 20.05 -7.34 -1.22
N ILE A 75 20.00 -8.07 -2.36
CA ILE A 75 20.47 -9.46 -2.41
C ILE A 75 21.99 -9.58 -2.19
N LYS A 76 22.77 -8.57 -2.59
CA LYS A 76 24.24 -8.59 -2.48
C LYS A 76 24.70 -8.41 -1.04
N ASP A 77 23.94 -7.67 -0.25
CA ASP A 77 24.22 -7.39 1.16
C ASP A 77 23.48 -8.36 2.11
N PHE A 78 22.87 -9.41 1.55
CA PHE A 78 22.16 -10.39 2.34
C PHE A 78 23.12 -11.26 3.14
N ASN A 79 23.18 -11.01 4.45
CA ASN A 79 23.92 -11.84 5.40
C ASN A 79 22.95 -12.53 6.36
N PRO A 80 22.78 -13.87 6.29
CA PRO A 80 21.83 -14.60 7.14
C PRO A 80 22.40 -14.80 8.56
N THR A 81 22.44 -13.73 9.35
CA THR A 81 22.72 -13.80 10.79
C THR A 81 21.48 -14.24 11.57
N LEU A 82 21.68 -14.78 12.78
CA LEU A 82 20.56 -15.14 13.68
C LEU A 82 19.66 -13.93 13.96
N GLU A 83 20.25 -12.75 14.13
CA GLU A 83 19.52 -11.48 14.35
C GLU A 83 18.61 -11.14 13.17
N ASN A 84 19.11 -11.25 11.93
CA ASN A 84 18.33 -11.00 10.72
C ASN A 84 17.20 -12.01 10.55
N LEU A 85 17.43 -13.27 10.94
CA LEU A 85 16.41 -14.32 10.87
C LEU A 85 15.28 -14.09 11.90
N PHE A 86 15.62 -13.69 13.12
CA PHE A 86 14.63 -13.28 14.12
C PHE A 86 13.86 -12.04 13.64
N GLY A 87 14.57 -11.03 13.12
CA GLY A 87 13.96 -9.83 12.56
C GLY A 87 12.97 -10.16 11.43
N PHE A 88 13.37 -11.05 10.52
CA PHE A 88 12.49 -11.56 9.46
C PHE A 88 11.25 -12.28 10.02
N PHE A 89 11.44 -13.19 10.98
CA PHE A 89 10.34 -13.95 11.57
C PHE A 89 9.33 -13.05 12.30
N PHE A 90 9.81 -12.14 13.14
CA PHE A 90 8.93 -11.19 13.84
C PHE A 90 8.27 -10.22 12.87
N SER A 91 9.01 -9.69 11.89
CA SER A 91 8.44 -8.82 10.84
C SER A 91 7.33 -9.53 10.06
N PHE A 92 7.50 -10.82 9.75
CA PHE A 92 6.47 -11.63 9.11
C PHE A 92 5.22 -11.77 9.99
N VAL A 93 5.37 -12.16 11.25
CA VAL A 93 4.25 -12.35 12.19
C VAL A 93 3.49 -11.04 12.45
N PHE A 94 4.22 -9.97 12.78
CA PHE A 94 3.63 -8.66 13.03
C PHE A 94 3.07 -8.03 11.75
N GLY A 95 3.67 -8.28 10.59
CA GLY A 95 3.16 -7.85 9.30
C GLY A 95 1.80 -8.46 9.00
N LEU A 96 1.64 -9.78 9.18
CA LEU A 96 0.37 -10.48 9.03
C LEU A 96 -0.70 -9.96 10.02
N ALA A 97 -0.32 -9.79 11.29
CA ALA A 97 -1.22 -9.25 12.31
C ALA A 97 -1.68 -7.82 11.94
N THR A 98 -0.75 -6.97 11.50
CA THR A 98 -1.02 -5.58 11.12
C THR A 98 -1.96 -5.51 9.92
N ILE A 99 -1.74 -6.31 8.87
CA ILE A 99 -2.63 -6.34 7.70
C ILE A 99 -4.04 -6.74 8.12
N HIS A 100 -4.18 -7.77 8.97
CA HIS A 100 -5.49 -8.23 9.44
C HIS A 100 -6.23 -7.14 10.24
N ILE A 101 -5.52 -6.46 11.15
CA ILE A 101 -6.08 -5.35 11.95
C ILE A 101 -6.44 -4.18 11.05
N LEU A 102 -5.55 -3.78 10.13
CA LEU A 102 -5.76 -2.66 9.24
C LEU A 102 -6.99 -2.86 8.36
N LEU A 103 -7.17 -4.05 7.78
CA LEU A 103 -8.36 -4.37 6.98
C LEU A 103 -9.66 -4.27 7.81
N LYS A 104 -9.61 -4.68 9.08
CA LYS A 104 -10.76 -4.59 10.00
C LYS A 104 -11.07 -3.15 10.40
N VAL A 105 -10.04 -2.32 10.61
CA VAL A 105 -10.16 -0.90 10.94
C VAL A 105 -10.62 -0.10 9.73
N ALA A 106 -10.06 -0.34 8.54
CA ALA A 106 -10.40 0.38 7.32
C ALA A 106 -11.90 0.29 6.96
N LYS A 107 -12.58 -0.82 7.31
CA LYS A 107 -14.04 -0.95 7.15
C LYS A 107 -14.85 -0.02 8.06
N LYS A 108 -14.27 0.50 9.13
CA LYS A 108 -14.93 1.34 10.14
C LYS A 108 -14.57 2.83 10.04
N VAL A 109 -13.45 3.15 9.41
CA VAL A 109 -12.93 4.53 9.33
C VAL A 109 -13.01 5.03 7.90
N ASN A 110 -13.34 6.31 7.71
CA ASN A 110 -13.27 6.90 6.38
C ASN A 110 -11.80 7.03 5.94
N PHE A 111 -11.41 6.24 4.95
CA PHE A 111 -10.03 6.13 4.48
C PHE A 111 -9.42 7.47 4.04
N ALA A 112 -10.23 8.41 3.54
CA ALA A 112 -9.75 9.72 3.11
C ALA A 112 -9.17 10.54 4.29
N TYR A 113 -9.84 10.53 5.46
CA TYR A 113 -9.32 11.20 6.65
C TYR A 113 -8.05 10.55 7.17
N PHE A 114 -7.97 9.21 7.10
CA PHE A 114 -6.76 8.48 7.47
C PHE A 114 -5.57 8.90 6.61
N VAL A 115 -5.73 8.92 5.28
CA VAL A 115 -4.66 9.34 4.36
C VAL A 115 -4.28 10.81 4.55
N LEU A 116 -5.25 11.70 4.73
CA LEU A 116 -4.98 13.13 4.97
C LEU A 116 -4.21 13.38 6.27
N LEU A 117 -4.59 12.69 7.36
CA LEU A 117 -3.90 12.77 8.64
C LEU A 117 -2.43 12.37 8.50
N PHE A 118 -2.16 11.19 7.91
CA PHE A 118 -0.79 10.70 7.73
C PHE A 118 0.01 11.55 6.75
N GLY A 119 -0.62 12.06 5.69
CA GLY A 119 0.02 13.00 4.76
C GLY A 119 0.45 14.29 5.45
N LEU A 120 -0.42 14.86 6.31
CA LEU A 120 -0.09 16.05 7.11
C LEU A 120 1.04 15.79 8.11
N LEU A 121 1.00 14.66 8.83
CA LEU A 121 2.07 14.29 9.77
C LEU A 121 3.43 14.15 9.07
N MET A 122 3.44 13.56 7.88
CA MET A 122 4.65 13.39 7.08
C MET A 122 5.19 14.71 6.54
N ILE A 123 4.33 15.64 6.14
CA ILE A 123 4.75 17.00 5.79
C ILE A 123 5.31 17.69 7.03
N GLY A 124 4.66 17.54 8.18
CA GLY A 124 5.11 18.11 9.45
C GLY A 124 6.49 17.60 9.88
N SER A 125 6.81 16.32 9.66
CA SER A 125 8.12 15.75 9.99
C SER A 125 9.26 16.22 9.09
N LEU A 126 9.00 16.98 8.02
CA LEU A 126 10.05 17.61 7.22
C LEU A 126 10.55 18.93 7.84
N PHE A 127 9.80 19.48 8.79
CA PHE A 127 10.11 20.76 9.45
C PHE A 127 10.70 20.59 10.86
N PHE A 128 10.88 19.36 11.32
CA PHE A 128 11.49 18.96 12.60
C PHE A 128 12.57 17.91 12.36
#